data_AF-A0A921BFV0-F1
#
_entry.id   AF-A0A921BFV0-F1
#
_cell.length_a   1.000
_cell.length_b   1.000
_cell.length_c   1.000
_cell.angle_alpha   90.00
_cell.angle_beta   90.00
_cell.angle_gamma   90.00
#
_symmetry.space_group_name_H-M   'P 1'
#
loop_
_entity.id
_entity.type
_entity.pdbx_description
1 polymer ?
#
loop_
_entity_poly.entity_id
_entity_poly.type
_entity_poly.pdbx_seq_one_letter_code
_entity_poly.pdbx_strand_id
1 'polypeptide(L)' 'MANEKKIQKILMNLASIRPCSECGTRLRFGDWECPHCGADLEDYLREWAENLINELELAS' A
#
# COMPACT_ATOMS: atom_id res chain seq x y z
N MET A 1 15.07 12.35 -14.37
CA MET A 1 14.16 12.84 -13.31
C MET A 1 12.99 11.89 -13.25
N ALA A 2 12.57 11.51 -12.03
CA ALA A 2 11.33 10.75 -11.88
C ALA A 2 10.15 11.57 -12.44
N ASN A 3 9.20 10.91 -13.10
CA ASN A 3 8.04 11.57 -13.69
C ASN A 3 7.13 12.07 -12.55
N GLU A 4 6.90 13.39 -12.48
CA GLU A 4 6.07 14.02 -11.43
C GLU A 4 4.69 13.37 -11.30
N LYS A 5 4.06 12.98 -12.41
CA LYS A 5 2.77 12.27 -12.37
C LYS A 5 2.87 10.92 -11.65
N LYS A 6 3.96 10.19 -11.86
CA LYS A 6 4.22 8.91 -11.17
C LYS A 6 4.50 9.14 -9.68
N ILE A 7 5.22 10.20 -9.32
CA ILE A 7 5.45 10.58 -7.92
C ILE A 7 4.12 10.87 -7.22
N GLN A 8 3.28 11.73 -7.80
CA GLN A 8 1.97 12.06 -7.23
C GLN A 8 1.08 10.81 -7.07
N LYS A 9 1.10 9.92 -8.06
CA LYS A 9 0.34 8.65 -8.00
C LYS A 9 0.79 7.77 -6.83
N ILE A 10 2.10 7.63 -6.60
CA ILE A 10 2.64 6.90 -5.44
C ILE A 10 2.15 7.54 -4.13
N LEU A 11 2.29 8.87 -3.98
CA LEU A 11 1.89 9.58 -2.78
C LEU A 11 0.39 9.45 -2.48
N MET A 12 -0.47 9.47 -3.50
CA MET A 12 -1.90 9.26 -3.32
C MET A 12 -2.24 7.82 -2.92
N ASN A 13 -1.52 6.85 -3.46
CA ASN A 13 -1.78 5.44 -3.23
C ASN A 13 -1.41 5.01 -1.79
N LEU A 14 -0.47 5.71 -1.14
CA LEU A 14 -0.21 5.55 0.30
C LEU A 14 -1.48 5.70 1.16
N ALA A 15 -2.43 6.56 0.76
CA ALA A 15 -3.68 6.73 1.49
C ALA A 15 -4.70 5.58 1.29
N SER A 16 -4.47 4.68 0.32
CA SER A 16 -5.39 3.57 0.02
C SER A 16 -5.14 2.32 0.88
N ILE A 17 -4.13 2.35 1.76
CA ILE A 17 -3.89 1.27 2.71
C ILE A 17 -5.11 1.14 3.63
N ARG A 18 -5.71 -0.04 3.64
CA ARG A 18 -6.91 -0.37 4.40
C ARG A 18 -6.53 -0.71 5.85
N PRO A 19 -7.46 -0.55 6.80
CA PRO A 19 -7.27 -1.10 8.15
C PRO A 19 -7.08 -2.62 8.10
N CYS A 20 -6.47 -3.18 9.15
CA CYS A 20 -6.30 -4.61 9.33
C CYS A 20 -7.65 -5.34 9.20
N SER A 21 -7.71 -6.40 8.38
CA SER A 21 -8.91 -7.22 8.17
C SER A 21 -9.37 -7.92 9.45
N GLU A 22 -8.44 -8.25 10.34
CA GLU A 22 -8.71 -9.06 11.53
C GLU A 22 -9.24 -8.24 12.71
N CYS A 23 -8.69 -7.04 12.93
CA CYS A 23 -9.04 -6.22 14.11
C CYS A 23 -9.41 -4.77 13.82
N GLY A 24 -9.41 -4.35 12.55
CA GLY A 24 -9.77 -2.99 12.15
C GLY A 24 -8.76 -1.91 12.54
N THR A 25 -7.59 -2.27 13.07
CA THR A 25 -6.53 -1.31 13.41
C THR A 25 -5.99 -0.66 12.14
N ARG A 26 -5.83 0.67 12.18
CA ARG A 26 -5.23 1.42 11.07
C ARG A 26 -3.76 1.08 10.92
N LEU A 27 -3.38 0.61 9.73
CA LEU A 27 -2.00 0.28 9.37
C LEU A 27 -1.22 1.55 9.02
N ARG A 28 0.07 1.56 9.33
CA ARG A 28 1.02 2.62 8.99
C ARG A 28 1.99 2.13 7.92
N PHE A 29 2.65 3.07 7.26
CA PHE A 29 3.71 2.74 6.30
C PHE A 29 4.86 2.01 6.99
N GLY A 30 5.23 0.85 6.45
CA GLY A 30 6.33 0.03 6.98
C GLY A 30 5.89 -1.04 7.98
N ASP A 31 4.62 -1.12 8.36
CA ASP A 31 4.08 -2.26 9.11
C ASP A 31 4.08 -3.50 8.20
N TRP A 32 4.74 -4.58 8.61
CA TRP A 32 4.66 -5.92 7.98
C TRP A 32 3.69 -6.86 8.72
N GLU A 33 3.39 -6.53 9.97
CA GLU A 33 2.40 -7.18 10.82
C GLU A 33 1.49 -6.10 11.42
N CYS A 34 0.25 -6.44 11.75
CA CYS A 34 -0.65 -5.50 12.40
C CYS A 34 -0.11 -5.16 13.81
N PRO A 35 0.13 -3.87 14.13
CA PRO A 35 0.74 -3.47 15.40
C PRO A 35 -0.16 -3.71 16.62
N HIS A 36 -1.43 -4.08 16.42
CA HIS A 36 -2.38 -4.34 17.49
C HIS A 36 -2.64 -5.83 17.72
N CYS A 37 -2.83 -6.63 16.67
CA CYS A 37 -3.18 -8.04 16.80
C CYS A 37 -2.12 -9.02 16.26
N GLY A 38 -1.03 -8.53 15.67
CA GLY A 38 0.03 -9.37 15.10
C GLY A 38 -0.36 -10.14 13.83
N ALA A 39 -1.48 -9.79 13.19
CA ALA A 39 -1.86 -10.40 11.91
C ALA A 39 -0.81 -10.09 10.84
N ASP A 40 -0.38 -11.11 10.11
CA ASP A 40 0.54 -10.97 8.97
C ASP A 40 -0.14 -10.16 7.85
N LEU A 41 0.61 -9.23 7.27
CA LEU A 41 0.14 -8.34 6.21
C LEU A 41 0.83 -8.60 4.87
N GLU A 42 1.74 -9.57 4.76
CA GLU A 42 2.58 -9.77 3.57
C GLU A 42 1.74 -9.89 2.28
N ASP A 43 0.75 -10.79 2.25
CA ASP A 43 -0.08 -11.02 1.07
C ASP A 43 -0.84 -9.76 0.65
N TYR A 44 -1.41 -9.04 1.62
CA TYR A 44 -2.12 -7.79 1.37
C TYR A 44 -1.20 -6.69 0.81
N LEU A 45 -0.01 -6.54 1.39
CA LEU A 45 0.96 -5.54 0.95
C LEU A 45 1.54 -5.87 -0.43
N ARG A 46 1.71 -7.16 -0.73
CA ARG A 46 2.14 -7.64 -2.04
C ARG A 46 1.09 -7.33 -3.10
N GLU A 47 -0.18 -7.66 -2.85
CA GLU A 47 -1.28 -7.35 -3.76
C GLU A 47 -1.41 -5.83 -3.99
N TRP A 48 -1.30 -5.03 -2.92
CA TRP A 48 -1.28 -3.58 -3.01
C TRP A 48 -0.14 -3.05 -3.89
N ALA A 49 1.08 -3.60 -3.73
CA ALA A 49 2.25 -3.21 -4.51
C ALA A 49 2.12 -3.59 -5.99
N GLU A 50 1.64 -4.81 -6.28
CA GLU A 50 1.40 -5.28 -7.65
C GLU A 50 0.39 -4.38 -8.37
N ASN A 51 -0.71 -4.01 -7.70
CA ASN A 51 -1.69 -3.08 -8.25
C ASN A 51 -1.10 -1.70 -8.55
N LEU A 52 -0.29 -1.15 -7.64
CA LEU A 52 0.38 0.14 -7.86
C LEU A 52 1.36 0.08 -9.05
N ILE A 53 2.14 -0.99 -9.19
CA ILE A 53 3.04 -1.18 -10.33
C ILE A 53 2.26 -1.19 -11.64
N ASN A 54 1.20 -1.98 -11.72
CA ASN A 54 0.34 -2.05 -12.91
C ASN A 54 -0.22 -0.67 -13.29
N GLU A 55 -0.69 0.12 -12.32
CA GLU A 55 -1.17 1.48 -12.57
C GLU A 55 -0.07 2.43 -13.06
N LEU A 56 1.17 2.28 -12.55
CA LEU A 56 2.31 3.12 -12.95
C LEU A 56 2.86 2.76 -14.34
N GLU A 57 2.66 1.53 -14.79
CA GLU A 57 2.98 1.07 -16.14
C GLU A 57 1.90 1.51 -17.14
N LEU A 58 0.62 1.42 -16.78
CA LEU A 58 -0.50 1.88 -17.61
C LEU A 58 -0.59 3.40 -17.76
N ALA A 59 -0.05 4.16 -16.80
CA ALA A 59 -0.01 5.63 -16.83
C ALA A 59 1.14 6.21 -17.69
N SER A 60 1.72 5.41 -18.59
CA SER A 60 2.84 5.79 -19.46
C SER A 60 2.42 6.57 -20.72
#